data_AF-A0AA36N2U5-F1
#
_entry.id   AF-A0AA36N2U5-F1
#
_cell.length_a   1.000
_cell.length_b   1.000
_cell.length_c   1.000
_cell.angle_alpha   90.00
_cell.angle_beta   90.00
_cell.angle_gamma   90.00
#
_symmetry.space_group_name_H-M   'P 1'
#
loop_
_entity.id
_entity.type
_entity.pdbx_description
1 polymer ?
#
loop_
_entity_poly.entity_id
_entity_poly.type
_entity_poly.pdbx_seq_one_letter_code
_entity_poly.pdbx_strand_id
1 'polypeptide(L)'
;MAAVVGHLRLQDFPDHYQPVYDFIRHPMPPAIAVSVYIVGVYFLVKTYFLEREVVGRAHKKFQAHGNKLPVAIHGVGSVVEMAVGCAAVCNPDSELLAKAAAYLALFVNVPSGAVLTSRVFGIKHLTVAGFAKFGVLRTMEAYRVLYVDYRLVPNLWILLQVGTVVRLLGWFVLPYSSSDGTRGDLFTEPAIYSFNILLSGYLVAAFVYPPELLLISLSLYATTQLFWPPRMSVRLRPKAA
;
A
#
# COMPACT_ATOMS: atom_id res chain seq x y z
N MET A 1 40.33 6.32 -32.45
CA MET A 1 39.68 5.01 -32.64
C MET A 1 40.32 4.05 -31.65
N ALA A 2 39.66 3.35 -30.74
CA ALA A 2 38.24 3.05 -30.58
C ALA A 2 37.83 3.17 -29.11
N ALA A 3 36.58 3.57 -28.86
CA ALA A 3 35.97 3.59 -27.55
C ALA A 3 35.67 2.16 -27.09
N VAL A 4 36.22 1.76 -25.94
CA VAL A 4 35.77 0.56 -25.23
C VAL A 4 34.51 0.95 -24.47
N VAL A 5 33.35 0.78 -25.11
CA VAL A 5 32.06 0.76 -24.42
C VAL A 5 31.98 -0.59 -23.74
N GLY A 6 31.96 -0.57 -22.40
CA GLY A 6 31.99 -1.76 -21.56
C GLY A 6 30.92 -2.77 -21.95
N HIS A 7 31.36 -4.00 -22.23
CA HIS A 7 30.49 -5.16 -22.28
C HIS A 7 30.01 -5.46 -20.85
N LEU A 8 28.93 -4.82 -20.41
CA LEU A 8 28.13 -5.35 -19.31
C LEU A 8 27.54 -6.67 -19.80
N ARG A 9 28.10 -7.81 -19.35
CA ARG A 9 27.51 -9.11 -19.64
C ARG A 9 26.36 -9.30 -18.65
N LEU A 10 25.24 -9.84 -19.12
CA LEU A 10 24.12 -10.23 -18.26
C LEU A 10 24.54 -11.16 -17.10
N GLN A 11 25.67 -11.85 -17.25
CA GLN A 11 26.30 -12.74 -16.26
C GLN A 11 26.98 -11.98 -15.11
N ASP A 12 27.31 -10.70 -15.32
CA ASP A 12 27.92 -9.83 -14.32
C ASP A 12 26.86 -9.14 -13.44
N PHE A 13 25.57 -9.31 -13.78
CA PHE A 13 24.47 -8.94 -12.91
C PHE A 13 24.24 -10.07 -11.89
N PRO A 14 24.38 -9.81 -10.58
CA PRO A 14 24.13 -10.81 -9.56
C PRO A 14 22.70 -11.35 -9.73
N ASP A 15 22.55 -12.66 -9.46
CA ASP A 15 21.30 -13.40 -9.56
C ASP A 15 20.26 -12.81 -8.58
N HIS A 16 19.55 -11.76 -9.02
CA HIS A 16 18.53 -11.05 -8.25
C HIS A 16 17.22 -11.86 -8.15
N TYR A 17 17.21 -13.10 -8.66
CA TYR A 17 16.02 -13.95 -8.81
C TYR A 17 15.68 -14.76 -7.54
N GLN A 18 16.40 -14.54 -6.44
CA GLN A 18 16.03 -15.06 -5.12
C GLN A 18 14.86 -14.23 -4.54
N PRO A 19 14.02 -14.79 -3.63
CA PRO A 19 13.10 -13.97 -2.85
C PRO A 19 13.85 -12.75 -2.31
N VAL A 20 13.28 -11.55 -2.48
CA VAL A 20 13.97 -10.28 -2.16
C VAL A 20 14.59 -10.33 -0.77
N TYR A 21 13.92 -11.02 0.17
CA TYR A 21 14.46 -11.42 1.46
C TYR A 21 14.02 -12.86 1.81
N ASP A 22 14.95 -13.69 2.26
CA ASP A 22 14.67 -14.98 2.89
C ASP A 22 14.49 -14.79 4.40
N PHE A 23 13.27 -14.42 4.82
CA PHE A 23 12.96 -14.18 6.24
C PHE A 23 12.94 -15.45 7.09
N ILE A 24 12.93 -16.63 6.48
CA ILE A 24 13.00 -17.91 7.21
C ILE A 24 14.43 -18.13 7.72
N ARG A 25 15.44 -17.89 6.85
CA ARG A 25 16.85 -18.02 7.21
C ARG A 25 17.44 -16.76 7.83
N HIS A 26 16.96 -15.60 7.40
CA HIS A 26 17.45 -14.29 7.81
C HIS A 26 16.28 -13.42 8.30
N PRO A 27 15.86 -13.58 9.57
CA PRO A 27 14.75 -12.82 10.13
C PRO A 27 14.92 -11.31 9.95
N MET A 28 13.82 -10.60 9.75
CA MET A 28 13.84 -9.14 9.62
C MET A 28 14.44 -8.51 10.90
N PRO A 29 15.40 -7.57 10.78
CA PRO A 29 15.94 -6.87 11.93
C PRO A 29 14.84 -6.14 12.73
N PRO A 30 14.71 -6.39 14.05
CA PRO A 30 13.66 -5.76 14.87
C PRO A 30 13.69 -4.23 14.83
N ALA A 31 14.89 -3.64 14.73
CA ALA A 31 15.05 -2.19 14.63
C ALA A 31 14.34 -1.60 13.40
N ILE A 32 14.34 -2.31 12.27
CA ILE A 32 13.63 -1.86 11.05
C ILE A 32 12.13 -1.90 11.29
N ALA A 33 11.62 -3.01 11.84
CA ALA A 33 10.20 -3.18 12.11
C ALA A 33 9.68 -2.12 13.08
N VAL A 34 10.38 -1.89 14.19
CA VAL A 34 10.04 -0.88 15.19
C VAL A 34 10.10 0.53 14.60
N SER A 35 11.13 0.85 13.81
CA SER A 35 11.25 2.17 13.18
C SER A 35 10.09 2.45 12.22
N VAL A 36 9.77 1.49 11.36
CA VAL A 36 8.65 1.61 10.40
C VAL A 36 7.31 1.66 11.14
N TYR A 37 7.14 0.91 12.23
CA TYR A 37 5.96 0.99 13.09
C TYR A 37 5.79 2.38 13.71
N ILE A 38 6.86 2.95 14.30
CA ILE A 38 6.85 4.29 14.88
C ILE A 38 6.49 5.35 13.83
N VAL A 39 7.10 5.27 12.65
CA VAL A 39 6.76 6.16 11.52
C VAL A 39 5.30 6.00 11.14
N GLY A 40 4.80 4.77 11.02
CA GLY A 40 3.41 4.48 10.71
C GLY A 40 2.43 5.08 11.73
N VAL A 41 2.69 4.89 13.03
CA VAL A 41 1.90 5.48 14.12
C VAL A 41 1.98 7.00 14.09
N TYR A 42 3.16 7.59 13.91
CA TYR A 42 3.34 9.04 13.79
C TYR A 42 2.48 9.62 12.67
N PHE A 43 2.51 9.01 11.48
CA PHE A 43 1.71 9.47 10.35
C PHE A 43 0.21 9.25 10.55
N LEU A 44 -0.22 8.21 11.28
CA LEU A 44 -1.61 8.04 11.67
C LEU A 44 -2.06 9.14 12.64
N VAL A 45 -1.25 9.43 13.67
CA VAL A 45 -1.53 10.51 14.64
C VAL A 45 -1.60 11.85 13.92
N LYS A 46 -0.62 12.15 13.07
CA LYS A 46 -0.60 13.38 12.28
C LYS A 46 -1.84 13.51 11.41
N THR A 47 -2.18 12.47 10.65
CA THR A 47 -3.32 12.48 9.72
C THR A 47 -4.64 12.64 10.47
N TYR A 48 -4.90 11.83 11.49
CA TYR A 48 -6.23 11.72 12.09
C TYR A 48 -6.45 12.60 13.33
N PHE A 49 -5.40 13.10 13.97
CA PHE A 49 -5.51 14.00 15.12
C PHE A 49 -5.07 15.43 14.79
N LEU A 50 -3.84 15.61 14.30
CA LEU A 50 -3.31 16.96 14.03
C LEU A 50 -4.00 17.60 12.82
N GLU A 51 -4.28 16.82 11.79
CA GLU A 51 -4.86 17.31 10.54
C GLU A 51 -6.31 16.86 10.32
N ARG A 52 -6.99 16.55 11.42
CA ARG A 52 -8.38 16.04 11.44
C ARG A 52 -9.35 16.91 10.64
N GLU A 53 -9.12 18.22 10.54
CA GLU A 53 -9.99 19.12 9.78
C GLU A 53 -9.79 18.99 8.27
N VAL A 54 -8.54 18.91 7.80
CA VAL A 54 -8.17 18.69 6.40
C VAL A 54 -8.69 17.33 5.96
N VAL A 55 -8.40 16.31 6.78
CA VAL A 55 -8.86 14.94 6.59
C VAL A 55 -10.37 14.86 6.67
N GLY A 56 -11.01 15.63 7.55
CA GLY A 56 -12.46 15.75 7.65
C GLY A 56 -13.09 16.29 6.37
N ARG A 57 -12.49 17.31 5.73
CA ARG A 57 -12.94 17.83 4.42
C ARG A 57 -12.79 16.79 3.31
N ALA A 58 -11.69 16.05 3.28
CA ALA A 58 -11.52 14.92 2.37
C ALA A 58 -12.55 13.81 2.64
N HIS A 59 -12.77 13.49 3.93
CA HIS A 59 -13.74 12.49 4.37
C HIS A 59 -15.19 12.91 4.17
N LYS A 60 -15.55 14.19 4.03
CA LYS A 60 -16.93 14.58 3.66
C LYS A 60 -17.38 13.88 2.37
N LYS A 61 -16.46 13.70 1.41
CA LYS A 61 -16.72 12.91 0.19
C LYS A 61 -16.97 11.43 0.51
N PHE A 62 -16.18 10.84 1.42
CA PHE A 62 -16.37 9.45 1.87
C PHE A 62 -17.62 9.25 2.76
N GLN A 63 -17.99 10.25 3.57
CA GLN A 63 -19.17 10.26 4.42
C GLN A 63 -20.46 10.34 3.59
N ALA A 64 -20.44 11.08 2.48
CA ALA A 64 -21.55 11.10 1.51
C ALA A 64 -21.83 9.72 0.90
N HIS A 65 -20.86 8.79 0.94
CA HIS A 65 -21.00 7.41 0.48
C HIS A 65 -21.35 6.41 1.59
N GLY A 66 -21.63 6.86 2.82
CA GLY A 66 -22.12 6.01 3.92
C GLY A 66 -21.07 5.09 4.54
N ASN A 67 -19.79 5.46 4.53
CA ASN A 67 -18.68 4.54 4.82
C ASN A 67 -18.15 4.57 6.27
N LYS A 68 -18.83 5.23 7.21
CA LYS A 68 -18.26 5.51 8.56
C LYS A 68 -17.83 4.25 9.32
N LEU A 69 -18.69 3.24 9.37
CA LEU A 69 -18.42 2.00 10.11
C LEU A 69 -17.31 1.16 9.45
N PRO A 70 -17.34 0.85 8.13
CA PRO A 70 -16.25 0.16 7.47
C PRO A 70 -14.89 0.87 7.58
N VAL A 71 -14.87 2.21 7.52
CA VAL A 71 -13.64 3.01 7.72
C VAL A 71 -13.09 2.83 9.14
N ALA A 72 -13.95 2.87 10.16
CA ALA A 72 -13.53 2.69 11.54
C ALA A 72 -12.98 1.28 11.80
N ILE A 73 -13.68 0.24 11.32
CA ILE A 73 -13.24 -1.16 11.44
C ILE A 73 -11.88 -1.34 10.76
N HIS A 74 -11.74 -0.86 9.52
CA HIS A 74 -10.50 -0.98 8.76
C HIS A 74 -9.34 -0.22 9.43
N GLY A 75 -9.59 1.00 9.92
CA GLY A 75 -8.59 1.83 10.59
C GLY A 75 -8.09 1.20 11.90
N VAL A 76 -9.01 0.80 12.79
CA VAL A 76 -8.67 0.14 14.06
C VAL A 76 -7.99 -1.21 13.80
N GLY A 77 -8.55 -2.01 12.90
CA GLY A 77 -7.97 -3.28 12.48
C GLY A 77 -6.54 -3.13 11.95
N SER A 78 -6.27 -2.07 11.16
CA SER A 78 -4.94 -1.79 10.63
C SER A 78 -3.94 -1.47 11.74
N VAL A 79 -4.33 -0.66 12.74
CA VAL A 79 -3.46 -0.32 13.88
C VAL A 79 -3.14 -1.56 14.71
N VAL A 80 -4.15 -2.39 15.01
CA VAL A 80 -3.97 -3.62 15.77
C VAL A 80 -3.08 -4.60 15.00
N GLU A 81 -3.34 -4.81 13.71
CA GLU A 81 -2.51 -5.69 12.90
C GLU A 81 -1.07 -5.17 12.76
N MET A 82 -0.86 -3.86 12.63
CA MET A 82 0.48 -3.27 12.60
C MET A 82 1.26 -3.55 13.87
N ALA A 83 0.61 -3.42 15.03
CA ALA A 83 1.22 -3.68 16.33
C ALA A 83 1.53 -5.18 16.51
N VAL A 84 0.55 -6.06 16.24
CA VAL A 84 0.73 -7.51 16.37
C VAL A 84 1.79 -8.02 15.40
N GLY A 85 1.79 -7.56 14.15
CA GLY A 85 2.81 -7.94 13.18
C GLY A 85 4.19 -7.40 13.52
N CYS A 86 4.31 -6.19 14.07
CA CYS A 86 5.58 -5.68 14.58
C CYS A 86 6.09 -6.54 15.75
N ALA A 87 5.20 -6.92 16.67
CA ALA A 87 5.54 -7.82 17.77
C ALA A 87 5.96 -9.21 17.27
N ALA A 88 5.30 -9.74 16.22
CA ALA A 88 5.67 -11.00 15.58
C ALA A 88 7.06 -10.92 14.93
N VAL A 89 7.39 -9.81 14.26
CA VAL A 89 8.73 -9.60 13.71
C VAL A 89 9.80 -9.50 14.80
N CYS A 90 9.49 -8.83 15.92
CA CYS A 90 10.42 -8.73 17.05
C CYS A 90 10.60 -10.06 17.80
N ASN A 91 9.66 -11.00 17.64
CA ASN A 91 9.68 -12.32 18.28
C ASN A 91 9.47 -13.41 17.21
N PRO A 92 10.48 -13.65 16.35
CA PRO A 92 10.32 -14.49 15.15
C PRO A 92 9.97 -15.95 15.44
N ASP A 93 10.22 -16.43 16.67
CA ASP A 93 9.86 -17.79 17.13
C ASP A 93 8.40 -17.91 17.60
N SER A 94 7.67 -16.80 17.68
CA SER A 94 6.28 -16.78 18.14
C SER A 94 5.29 -17.07 17.01
N GLU A 95 4.99 -18.35 16.82
CA GLU A 95 3.96 -18.79 15.88
C GLU A 95 2.59 -18.16 16.18
N LEU A 96 2.25 -18.00 17.47
CA LEU A 96 0.99 -17.39 17.90
C LEU A 96 0.84 -15.96 17.37
N LEU A 97 1.86 -15.11 17.52
CA LEU A 97 1.81 -13.73 17.05
C LEU A 97 1.75 -13.65 15.53
N ALA A 98 2.52 -14.49 14.84
CA ALA A 98 2.51 -14.55 13.39
C ALA A 98 1.13 -14.94 12.83
N LYS A 99 0.53 -16.01 13.39
CA LYS A 99 -0.82 -16.45 13.00
C LYS A 99 -1.89 -15.44 13.40
N ALA A 100 -1.77 -14.79 14.55
CA ALA A 100 -2.68 -13.72 14.95
C ALA A 100 -2.67 -12.55 13.94
N ALA A 101 -1.49 -12.13 13.47
CA ALA A 101 -1.38 -11.11 12.42
C ALA A 101 -2.06 -11.57 11.11
N ALA A 102 -1.86 -12.82 10.70
CA ALA A 102 -2.51 -13.39 9.52
C ALA A 102 -4.05 -13.48 9.66
N TYR A 103 -4.56 -13.83 10.84
CA TYR A 103 -6.01 -13.83 11.07
C TYR A 103 -6.61 -12.42 11.09
N LEU A 104 -5.93 -11.45 11.69
CA LEU A 104 -6.34 -10.04 11.61
C LEU A 104 -6.38 -9.55 10.16
N ALA A 105 -5.40 -9.96 9.34
CA ALA A 105 -5.39 -9.69 7.91
C ALA A 105 -6.64 -10.26 7.22
N LEU A 106 -6.90 -11.56 7.36
CA LEU A 106 -7.94 -12.27 6.63
C LEU A 106 -9.36 -11.95 7.08
N PHE A 107 -9.57 -11.70 8.38
CA PHE A 107 -10.91 -11.54 8.94
C PHE A 107 -11.30 -10.09 9.22
N VAL A 108 -10.32 -9.19 9.30
CA VAL A 108 -10.59 -7.77 9.58
C VAL A 108 -10.17 -6.90 8.40
N ASN A 109 -8.88 -6.83 8.10
CA ASN A 109 -8.37 -5.78 7.21
C ASN A 109 -8.64 -6.03 5.73
N VAL A 110 -8.48 -7.25 5.23
CA VAL A 110 -8.81 -7.59 3.84
C VAL A 110 -10.32 -7.44 3.57
N PRO A 111 -11.24 -8.00 4.38
CA PRO A 111 -12.68 -7.84 4.16
C PRO A 111 -13.14 -6.40 4.29
N SER A 112 -12.74 -5.69 5.35
CA SER A 112 -13.11 -4.28 5.53
C SER A 112 -12.54 -3.40 4.41
N GLY A 113 -11.32 -3.70 3.94
CA GLY A 113 -10.72 -3.06 2.77
C GLY A 113 -11.53 -3.29 1.50
N ALA A 114 -11.96 -4.52 1.24
CA ALA A 114 -12.79 -4.86 0.08
C ALA A 114 -14.14 -4.09 0.07
N VAL A 115 -14.78 -3.94 1.23
CA VAL A 115 -16.00 -3.13 1.39
C VAL A 115 -15.74 -1.66 1.04
N LEU A 116 -14.58 -1.12 1.43
CA LEU A 116 -14.18 0.25 1.12
C LEU A 116 -13.81 0.44 -0.35
N THR A 117 -13.22 -0.56 -0.99
CA THR A 117 -12.66 -0.50 -2.35
C THR A 117 -13.65 0.03 -3.39
N SER A 118 -14.92 -0.40 -3.37
CA SER A 118 -15.92 0.05 -4.36
C SER A 118 -16.31 1.54 -4.22
N ARG A 119 -16.00 2.15 -3.08
CA ARG A 119 -16.44 3.48 -2.67
C ARG A 119 -15.27 4.45 -2.48
N VAL A 120 -14.10 4.10 -3.01
CA VAL A 120 -12.90 4.93 -2.94
C VAL A 120 -12.98 6.15 -3.86
N PHE A 121 -12.34 7.23 -3.43
CA PHE A 121 -12.08 8.41 -4.26
C PHE A 121 -11.05 8.09 -5.36
N GLY A 122 -10.94 8.97 -6.36
CA GLY A 122 -10.01 8.80 -7.47
C GLY A 122 -10.64 8.25 -8.75
N ILE A 123 -9.76 7.90 -9.68
CA ILE A 123 -10.11 7.32 -10.96
C ILE A 123 -10.43 5.84 -10.73
N LYS A 124 -11.72 5.52 -10.57
CA LYS A 124 -12.19 4.22 -10.05
C LYS A 124 -11.61 3.00 -10.77
N HIS A 125 -11.52 3.00 -12.09
CA HIS A 125 -10.98 1.84 -12.83
C HIS A 125 -9.47 1.61 -12.57
N LEU A 126 -8.75 2.63 -12.07
CA LEU A 126 -7.36 2.48 -11.62
C LEU A 126 -7.30 2.10 -10.13
N THR A 127 -7.98 2.87 -9.28
CA THR A 127 -7.90 2.72 -7.81
C THR A 127 -8.53 1.42 -7.32
N VAL A 128 -9.72 1.06 -7.82
CA VAL A 128 -10.41 -0.18 -7.44
C VAL A 128 -9.56 -1.39 -7.80
N ALA A 129 -9.01 -1.41 -9.02
CA ALA A 129 -8.14 -2.50 -9.47
C ALA A 129 -6.86 -2.58 -8.64
N GLY A 130 -6.24 -1.44 -8.31
CA GLY A 130 -5.08 -1.36 -7.43
C GLY A 130 -5.34 -1.95 -6.04
N PHE A 131 -6.43 -1.53 -5.38
CA PHE A 131 -6.81 -2.06 -4.07
C PHE A 131 -7.20 -3.54 -4.12
N ALA A 132 -7.88 -3.99 -5.18
CA ALA A 132 -8.23 -5.39 -5.36
C ALA A 132 -6.98 -6.28 -5.49
N LYS A 133 -6.02 -5.87 -6.35
CA LYS A 133 -4.71 -6.55 -6.44
C LYS A 133 -4.03 -6.60 -5.08
N PHE A 134 -4.05 -5.50 -4.34
CA PHE A 134 -3.44 -5.45 -3.01
C PHE A 134 -4.09 -6.42 -2.01
N GLY A 135 -5.42 -6.51 -2.01
CA GLY A 135 -6.17 -7.48 -1.21
C GLY A 135 -5.81 -8.92 -1.54
N VAL A 136 -5.61 -9.24 -2.82
CA VAL A 136 -5.14 -10.57 -3.27
C VAL A 136 -3.75 -10.87 -2.71
N LEU A 137 -2.78 -9.98 -2.87
CA LEU A 137 -1.41 -10.17 -2.35
C LEU A 137 -1.41 -10.39 -0.84
N ARG A 138 -2.18 -9.57 -0.12
CA ARG A 138 -2.37 -9.67 1.33
C ARG A 138 -2.98 -11.00 1.76
N THR A 139 -3.95 -11.50 1.00
CA THR A 139 -4.58 -12.82 1.24
C THR A 139 -3.59 -13.95 1.00
N MET A 140 -2.81 -13.86 -0.09
CA MET A 140 -1.78 -14.84 -0.42
C MET A 140 -0.69 -14.92 0.66
N GLU A 141 -0.15 -13.78 1.10
CA GLU A 141 0.88 -13.79 2.17
C GLU A 141 0.30 -14.25 3.51
N ALA A 142 -0.95 -13.90 3.84
CA ALA A 142 -1.58 -14.44 5.05
C ALA A 142 -1.78 -15.96 4.98
N TYR A 143 -2.15 -16.50 3.80
CA TYR A 143 -2.20 -17.94 3.57
C TYR A 143 -0.83 -18.60 3.75
N ARG A 144 0.24 -17.98 3.22
CA ARG A 144 1.61 -18.49 3.39
C ARG A 144 2.04 -18.54 4.86
N VAL A 145 1.69 -17.53 5.65
CA VAL A 145 1.95 -17.52 7.11
C VAL A 145 1.21 -18.65 7.83
N LEU A 146 -0.05 -18.92 7.45
CA LEU A 146 -0.87 -19.92 8.12
C LEU A 146 -0.51 -21.37 7.74
N TYR A 147 -0.16 -21.60 6.47
CA TYR A 147 -0.11 -22.95 5.89
C TYR A 147 1.24 -23.35 5.29
N VAL A 148 2.18 -22.42 5.11
CA VAL A 148 3.52 -22.71 4.58
C VAL A 148 4.57 -22.58 5.66
N ASP A 149 4.79 -21.37 6.19
CA ASP A 149 5.71 -21.12 7.29
C ASP A 149 5.35 -19.79 7.99
N TYR A 150 5.13 -19.83 9.30
CA TYR A 150 4.70 -18.65 10.07
C TYR A 150 5.78 -17.54 10.10
N ARG A 151 7.05 -17.89 9.87
CA ARG A 151 8.17 -16.95 9.79
C ARG A 151 8.13 -16.07 8.54
N LEU A 152 7.20 -16.32 7.62
CA LEU A 152 6.91 -15.46 6.48
C LEU A 152 6.07 -14.22 6.85
N VAL A 153 5.69 -14.04 8.13
CA VAL A 153 4.92 -12.87 8.60
C VAL A 153 5.52 -11.51 8.21
N PRO A 154 6.86 -11.32 8.06
CA PRO A 154 7.39 -10.03 7.63
C PRO A 154 6.88 -9.61 6.25
N ASN A 155 6.65 -10.54 5.31
CA ASN A 155 6.08 -10.22 3.99
C ASN A 155 4.68 -9.61 4.12
N LEU A 156 3.82 -10.28 4.90
CA LEU A 156 2.46 -9.82 5.17
C LEU A 156 2.48 -8.44 5.83
N TRP A 157 3.37 -8.25 6.82
CA TRP A 157 3.51 -7.00 7.55
C TRP A 157 4.08 -5.86 6.71
N ILE A 158 5.01 -6.13 5.80
CA ILE A 158 5.50 -5.15 4.81
C ILE A 158 4.33 -4.66 3.95
N LEU A 159 3.51 -5.58 3.42
CA LEU A 159 2.34 -5.19 2.63
C LEU A 159 1.37 -4.31 3.44
N LEU A 160 1.23 -4.52 4.74
CA LEU A 160 0.37 -3.64 5.56
C LEU A 160 0.82 -2.17 5.54
N GLN A 161 2.10 -1.89 5.25
CA GLN A 161 2.67 -0.54 5.26
C GLN A 161 2.27 0.32 4.06
N VAL A 162 1.48 -0.18 3.10
CA VAL A 162 1.03 0.61 1.95
C VAL A 162 0.37 1.93 2.37
N GLY A 163 -0.44 1.93 3.44
CA GLY A 163 -1.05 3.16 3.93
C GLY A 163 -0.03 4.18 4.43
N THR A 164 1.07 3.72 5.04
CA THR A 164 2.17 4.57 5.50
C THR A 164 2.92 5.16 4.31
N VAL A 165 3.20 4.36 3.28
CA VAL A 165 3.84 4.84 2.05
C VAL A 165 2.96 5.84 1.30
N VAL A 166 1.64 5.60 1.20
CA VAL A 166 0.67 6.55 0.63
C VAL A 166 0.75 7.90 1.34
N ARG A 167 0.84 7.91 2.66
CA ARG A 167 0.98 9.14 3.45
C ARG A 167 2.32 9.81 3.21
N LEU A 168 3.43 9.05 3.21
CA LEU A 168 4.78 9.58 2.97
C LEU A 168 4.92 10.20 1.59
N LEU A 169 4.57 9.46 0.53
CA LEU A 169 4.63 9.95 -0.84
C LEU A 169 3.68 11.13 -1.05
N GLY A 170 2.49 11.06 -0.48
CA GLY A 170 1.55 12.17 -0.51
C GLY A 170 2.05 13.42 0.22
N TRP A 171 2.96 13.27 1.20
CA TRP A 171 3.53 14.40 1.94
C TRP A 171 4.75 15.03 1.29
N PHE A 172 5.62 14.19 0.74
CA PHE A 172 6.99 14.57 0.37
C PHE A 172 7.25 14.54 -1.13
N VAL A 173 6.52 13.71 -1.88
CA VAL A 173 6.83 13.44 -3.30
C VAL A 173 5.79 14.04 -4.23
N LEU A 174 4.51 13.90 -3.89
CA LEU A 174 3.44 14.36 -4.77
C LEU A 174 3.11 15.83 -4.48
N PRO A 175 3.28 16.73 -5.47
CA PRO A 175 3.01 18.14 -5.28
C PRO A 175 1.51 18.41 -5.06
N TYR A 176 1.28 19.53 -4.36
CA TYR A 176 0.03 20.29 -4.21
C TYR A 176 -0.98 20.10 -5.37
N SER A 177 -2.27 19.91 -5.06
CA SER A 177 -3.31 19.82 -6.11
C SER A 177 -3.83 21.19 -6.57
N SER A 178 -4.39 21.16 -7.78
CA SER A 178 -4.53 22.23 -8.78
C SER A 178 -5.68 23.24 -8.61
N SER A 179 -6.01 23.73 -7.41
CA SER A 179 -7.01 24.84 -7.34
C SER A 179 -6.67 26.07 -6.52
N ASP A 180 -5.71 26.01 -5.59
CA ASP A 180 -5.33 27.17 -4.77
C ASP A 180 -3.89 27.11 -4.24
N GLY A 181 -3.10 26.11 -4.62
CA GLY A 181 -1.71 25.95 -4.17
C GLY A 181 -1.57 25.65 -2.68
N THR A 182 -2.68 25.37 -1.97
CA THR A 182 -2.64 25.09 -0.53
C THR A 182 -2.31 23.62 -0.25
N ARG A 183 -1.52 23.38 0.80
CA ARG A 183 -1.11 22.03 1.23
C ARG A 183 -2.35 21.28 1.72
N GLY A 184 -2.71 20.15 1.10
CA GLY A 184 -3.76 19.27 1.64
C GLY A 184 -4.56 18.43 0.65
N ASP A 185 -4.31 18.55 -0.65
CA ASP A 185 -5.31 18.19 -1.66
C ASP A 185 -5.02 16.85 -2.41
N LEU A 186 -4.24 15.97 -1.75
CA LEU A 186 -4.00 14.58 -2.19
C LEU A 186 -5.32 13.79 -2.37
N PHE A 187 -6.36 14.15 -1.63
CA PHE A 187 -7.67 13.47 -1.59
C PHE A 187 -8.76 14.21 -2.37
N THR A 188 -8.41 15.21 -3.17
CA THR A 188 -9.36 15.97 -3.99
C THR A 188 -9.01 15.93 -5.47
N GLU A 189 -7.72 15.77 -5.76
CA GLU A 189 -7.04 15.35 -6.98
C GLU A 189 -7.30 13.92 -7.45
N PRO A 190 -8.29 13.57 -8.30
CA PRO A 190 -8.54 12.15 -8.60
C PRO A 190 -7.33 11.46 -9.27
N ALA A 191 -6.61 12.17 -10.15
CA ALA A 191 -5.45 11.66 -10.85
C ALA A 191 -4.25 11.46 -9.89
N ILE A 192 -3.91 12.50 -9.11
CA ILE A 192 -2.82 12.44 -8.12
C ILE A 192 -3.10 11.35 -7.07
N TYR A 193 -4.34 11.27 -6.56
CA TYR A 193 -4.73 10.21 -5.63
C TYR A 193 -4.52 8.82 -6.23
N SER A 194 -4.98 8.61 -7.47
CA SER A 194 -4.88 7.31 -8.13
C SER A 194 -3.42 6.91 -8.38
N PHE A 195 -2.61 7.86 -8.86
CA PHE A 195 -1.18 7.66 -9.05
C PHE A 195 -0.49 7.31 -7.74
N ASN A 196 -0.79 8.02 -6.64
CA ASN A 196 -0.21 7.75 -5.35
C ASN A 196 -0.49 6.33 -4.85
N ILE A 197 -1.75 5.89 -4.95
CA ILE A 197 -2.15 4.55 -4.51
C ILE A 197 -1.40 3.48 -5.31
N LEU A 198 -1.32 3.62 -6.63
CA LEU A 198 -0.63 2.66 -7.49
C LEU A 198 0.88 2.64 -7.22
N LEU A 199 1.51 3.81 -7.14
CA LEU A 199 2.95 3.93 -6.86
C LEU A 199 3.29 3.36 -5.48
N SER A 200 2.50 3.70 -4.45
CA SER A 200 2.71 3.19 -3.09
C SER A 200 2.58 1.67 -3.03
N GLY A 201 1.54 1.12 -3.68
CA GLY A 201 1.34 -0.34 -3.75
C GLY A 201 2.50 -1.03 -4.46
N TYR A 202 2.99 -0.46 -5.56
CA TYR A 202 4.11 -1.00 -6.33
C TYR A 202 5.41 -1.00 -5.52
N LEU A 203 5.74 0.13 -4.86
CA LEU A 203 6.94 0.23 -4.03
C LEU A 203 6.93 -0.76 -2.87
N VAL A 204 5.79 -0.90 -2.20
CA VAL A 204 5.67 -1.85 -1.09
C VAL A 204 5.77 -3.30 -1.58
N ALA A 205 5.14 -3.63 -2.71
CA ALA A 205 5.24 -4.96 -3.30
C ALA A 205 6.67 -5.32 -3.72
N ALA A 206 7.52 -4.35 -4.07
CA ALA A 206 8.93 -4.57 -4.42
C ALA A 206 9.82 -5.02 -3.25
N PHE A 207 9.37 -4.88 -2.01
CA PHE A 207 10.05 -5.45 -0.86
C PHE A 207 9.69 -6.93 -0.60
N VAL A 208 8.66 -7.45 -1.29
CA VAL A 208 8.12 -8.80 -1.06
C VAL A 208 8.29 -9.69 -2.28
N TYR A 209 8.09 -9.14 -3.47
CA TYR A 209 8.09 -9.88 -4.73
C TYR A 209 9.28 -9.48 -5.60
N PRO A 210 9.88 -10.44 -6.32
CA PRO A 210 10.98 -10.17 -7.23
C PRO A 210 10.53 -9.32 -8.42
N PRO A 211 11.47 -8.59 -9.06
CA PRO A 211 11.16 -7.58 -10.06
C PRO A 211 10.41 -8.13 -11.28
N GLU A 212 10.60 -9.39 -11.66
CA GLU A 212 9.92 -10.01 -12.80
C GLU A 212 8.41 -10.07 -12.59
N LEU A 213 7.97 -10.45 -11.39
CA LEU A 213 6.54 -10.51 -11.05
C LEU A 213 5.91 -9.12 -11.04
N LEU A 214 6.67 -8.11 -10.62
CA LEU A 214 6.24 -6.73 -10.67
C LEU A 214 6.13 -6.22 -12.10
N LEU A 215 7.10 -6.53 -12.96
CA LEU A 215 7.09 -6.19 -14.37
C LEU A 215 5.91 -6.87 -15.09
N ILE A 216 5.68 -8.17 -14.84
CA ILE A 216 4.52 -8.90 -15.37
C ILE A 216 3.21 -8.22 -14.92
N SER A 217 3.10 -7.85 -13.64
CA SER A 217 1.91 -7.16 -13.12
C SER A 217 1.67 -5.80 -13.80
N LEU A 218 2.75 -5.06 -14.11
CA LEU A 218 2.68 -3.81 -14.87
C LEU A 218 2.27 -4.04 -16.33
N SER A 219 2.86 -5.04 -17.00
CA SER A 219 2.50 -5.39 -18.38
C SER A 219 1.03 -5.79 -18.47
N LEU A 220 0.55 -6.68 -17.59
CA LEU A 220 -0.86 -7.04 -17.50
C LEU A 220 -1.76 -5.82 -17.23
N TYR A 221 -1.31 -4.90 -16.38
CA TYR A 221 -2.04 -3.67 -16.12
C TYR A 221 -2.12 -2.76 -17.35
N ALA A 222 -1.00 -2.54 -18.05
CA ALA A 222 -0.94 -1.72 -19.25
C ALA A 222 -1.78 -2.33 -20.40
N THR A 223 -1.66 -3.64 -20.61
CA THR A 223 -2.45 -4.35 -21.64
C THR A 223 -3.94 -4.31 -21.34
N THR A 224 -4.36 -4.45 -20.08
CA THR A 224 -5.79 -4.33 -19.74
C THR A 224 -6.34 -2.93 -20.00
N GLN A 225 -5.53 -1.86 -19.91
CA GLN A 225 -5.97 -0.51 -20.28
C GLN A 225 -6.24 -0.34 -21.78
N LEU A 226 -5.70 -1.20 -22.66
CA LEU A 226 -6.05 -1.18 -24.09
C LEU A 226 -7.50 -1.60 -24.34
N PHE A 227 -8.05 -2.45 -23.48
CA PHE A 227 -9.43 -2.96 -23.58
C PHE A 227 -10.40 -2.19 -22.68
N TRP A 228 -9.92 -1.64 -21.56
CA TRP A 228 -10.69 -0.82 -20.63
C TRP A 228 -9.98 0.52 -20.39
N PRO A 229 -10.04 1.44 -21.36
CA PRO A 229 -9.26 2.68 -21.30
C PRO A 229 -9.68 3.58 -20.13
N PRO A 230 -8.74 4.35 -19.56
CA PRO A 230 -9.06 5.24 -18.48
C PRO A 230 -10.10 6.31 -18.80
N ARG A 231 -11.26 6.25 -18.13
CA ARG A 231 -12.26 7.33 -18.18
C ARG A 231 -12.07 8.28 -17.00
N MET A 232 -11.49 9.45 -17.25
CA MET A 232 -11.43 10.54 -16.28
C MET A 232 -12.74 11.35 -16.35
N SER A 233 -13.54 11.32 -15.29
CA SER A 233 -14.63 12.29 -15.11
C SER A 233 -14.14 13.43 -14.22
N VAL A 234 -13.67 14.51 -14.85
CA VAL A 234 -13.36 15.73 -14.10
C VAL A 234 -14.68 16.45 -13.85
N ARG A 235 -15.17 16.47 -12.60
CA ARG A 235 -16.21 17.41 -12.21
C ARG A 235 -15.57 18.80 -12.23
N LEU A 236 -15.78 19.54 -13.32
CA LEU A 236 -15.56 20.98 -13.30
C LEU A 236 -16.43 21.55 -12.18
N ARG A 237 -15.85 22.29 -11.23
CA ARG A 237 -16.68 23.07 -10.29
C ARG A 237 -17.59 23.96 -11.14
N PRO A 238 -18.87 24.15 -10.77
CA PRO A 238 -19.68 25.17 -11.42
C PRO A 238 -18.87 26.47 -11.36
N LYS A 239 -18.65 27.10 -12.51
CA LYS A 239 -18.14 28.48 -12.51
C LYS A 239 -19.12 29.26 -11.63
N ALA A 240 -18.60 29.91 -10.59
CA ALA A 240 -19.40 30.91 -9.88
C ALA A 240 -19.91 31.88 -10.95
N ALA A 241 -21.23 31.96 -11.08
CA ALA A 241 -21.89 32.93 -11.94
C ALA A 241 -21.69 34.34 -11.37
#